data_AF-A0A7Y0X3X6-F1
#
_entry.id   AF-A0A7Y0X3X6-F1
#
_cell.length_a   1.000
_cell.length_b   1.000
_cell.length_c   1.000
_cell.angle_alpha   90.00
_cell.angle_beta   90.00
_cell.angle_gamma   90.00
#
_symmetry.space_group_name_H-M   'P 1'
#
loop_
_entity.id
_entity.type
_entity.pdbx_description
1 polymer ?
#
loop_
_entity_poly.entity_id
_entity_poly.type
_entity_poly.pdbx_seq_one_letter_code
_entity_poly.pdbx_strand_id
1 'polypeptide(L)'
;SILFLILTTIFIVTTGDSMTYTISVVISGETEPNAIIRTFWGVMMGVTALILISLGSGGISALQSFIVITAVPVSLILLPSLWKAPQIAIK
;
A
#
# COMPACT_ATOMS: atom_id res chain seq x y z
N SER A 1 -25.78 0.72 9.00
CA SER A 1 -24.52 0.35 9.66
C SER A 1 -23.91 -0.96 9.15
N ILE A 2 -24.66 -2.06 9.07
CA ILE A 2 -24.15 -3.35 8.53
C ILE A 2 -23.59 -3.21 7.10
N LEU A 3 -24.33 -2.56 6.19
CA LEU A 3 -23.88 -2.39 4.80
C LEU A 3 -22.58 -1.61 4.70
N PHE A 4 -22.40 -0.58 5.53
CA PHE A 4 -21.17 0.20 5.58
C PHE A 4 -19.98 -0.65 6.05
N LEU A 5 -20.17 -1.47 7.08
CA LEU A 5 -19.14 -2.38 7.58
C LEU A 5 -18.73 -3.41 6.51
N ILE A 6 -19.70 -3.97 5.78
CA ILE A 6 -19.43 -4.89 4.67
C ILE A 6 -18.64 -4.18 3.58
N LEU A 7 -19.08 -2.99 3.17
CA LEU A 7 -18.42 -2.20 2.13
C LEU A 7 -16.97 -1.87 2.50
N THR A 8 -16.73 -1.37 3.72
CA THR A 8 -15.38 -1.02 4.17
C THR A 8 -14.49 -2.25 4.30
N THR A 9 -15.03 -3.37 4.75
CA THR A 9 -14.29 -4.63 4.84
C THR A 9 -13.87 -5.13 3.45
N ILE A 10 -14.80 -5.17 2.48
CA ILE A 10 -14.50 -5.58 1.11
C ILE A 10 -13.50 -4.64 0.46
N PHE A 11 -13.64 -3.33 0.69
CA PHE A 11 -12.69 -2.33 0.19
C PHE A 11 -11.28 -2.61 0.73
N ILE A 12 -11.14 -2.79 2.04
CA ILE A 12 -9.84 -3.08 2.67
C ILE A 12 -9.26 -4.40 2.14
N VAL A 13 -10.07 -5.46 2.01
CA VAL A 13 -9.61 -6.77 1.48
C VAL A 13 -9.13 -6.64 0.03
N THR A 14 -9.88 -5.98 -0.83
CA THR A 14 -9.54 -5.82 -2.26
C THR A 14 -8.29 -4.96 -2.43
N THR A 15 -8.18 -3.86 -1.69
CA THR A 15 -6.99 -2.99 -1.71
C THR A 15 -5.77 -3.73 -1.15
N GLY A 16 -5.94 -4.48 -0.05
CA GLY A 16 -4.89 -5.31 0.54
C GLY A 16 -4.36 -6.37 -0.42
N ASP A 17 -5.25 -7.08 -1.11
CA ASP A 17 -4.87 -8.07 -2.12
C ASP A 17 -4.02 -7.45 -3.24
N SER A 18 -4.46 -6.30 -3.78
CA SER A 18 -3.75 -5.58 -4.84
C SER A 18 -2.35 -5.12 -4.42
N MET A 19 -2.19 -4.65 -3.18
CA MET A 19 -0.90 -4.22 -2.64
C MET A 19 0.08 -5.40 -2.46
N THR A 20 -0.38 -6.50 -1.84
CA THR A 20 0.46 -7.69 -1.63
C THR A 20 0.86 -8.34 -2.94
N TYR A 21 -0.03 -8.38 -3.92
CA TYR A 21 0.27 -8.84 -5.28
C TYR A 21 1.35 -7.97 -5.93
N THR A 22 1.21 -6.65 -5.92
CA THR A 22 2.17 -5.72 -6.54
C THR A 22 3.57 -5.87 -5.95
N ILE A 23 3.69 -5.94 -4.62
CA ILE A 23 4.98 -6.15 -3.95
C ILE A 23 5.58 -7.50 -4.36
N SER A 24 4.75 -8.54 -4.42
CA SER A 24 5.22 -9.87 -4.78
C SER A 24 5.73 -9.93 -6.22
N VAL A 25 5.02 -9.33 -7.19
CA VAL A 25 5.45 -9.23 -8.60
C VAL A 25 6.76 -8.47 -8.74
N VAL A 26 6.90 -7.33 -8.04
CA VAL A 26 8.12 -6.51 -8.12
C VAL A 26 9.34 -7.26 -7.57
N ILE A 27 9.15 -8.10 -6.56
CA ILE A 27 10.24 -8.85 -5.92
C ILE A 27 10.56 -10.14 -6.66
N SER A 28 9.56 -10.89 -7.11
CA SER A 28 9.78 -12.14 -7.85
C SER A 28 10.19 -11.90 -9.30
N GLY A 29 9.83 -10.76 -9.89
CA GLY A 29 9.97 -10.51 -11.33
C GLY A 29 9.03 -11.35 -12.19
N GLU A 30 8.15 -12.13 -11.59
CA GLU A 30 7.20 -13.02 -12.26
C GLU A 30 5.79 -12.43 -12.21
N THR A 31 5.03 -12.62 -13.30
CA THR A 31 3.66 -12.13 -13.40
C THR A 31 2.67 -12.91 -12.52
N GLU A 32 3.03 -14.10 -12.06
CA GLU A 32 2.23 -14.92 -11.14
C GLU A 32 3.06 -15.31 -9.91
N PRO A 33 3.22 -14.41 -8.93
CA PRO A 33 3.99 -14.70 -7.74
C PRO A 33 3.31 -15.78 -6.88
N ASN A 34 4.13 -16.68 -6.34
CA ASN A 34 3.68 -17.75 -5.46
C ASN A 34 2.84 -17.22 -4.29
N ALA A 35 1.74 -17.91 -3.98
CA ALA A 35 0.83 -17.59 -2.88
C ALA A 35 1.55 -17.37 -1.55
N ILE A 36 2.64 -18.09 -1.28
CA ILE A 36 3.44 -17.95 -0.04
C ILE A 36 4.01 -16.54 0.11
N ILE A 37 4.54 -15.96 -0.98
CA ILE A 37 5.15 -14.62 -0.98
C ILE A 37 4.06 -13.57 -0.75
N ARG A 38 2.89 -13.74 -1.38
CA ARG A 38 1.73 -12.86 -1.18
C ARG A 38 1.25 -12.88 0.27
N THR A 39 1.11 -14.07 0.87
CA THR A 39 0.71 -14.21 2.27
C THR A 39 1.74 -13.61 3.22
N PHE A 40 3.03 -13.80 2.97
CA PHE A 40 4.10 -13.17 3.77
C PHE A 40 3.95 -11.65 3.82
N TRP A 41 3.79 -11.00 2.65
CA TRP A 41 3.60 -9.55 2.60
C TRP A 41 2.29 -9.10 3.26
N GLY A 42 1.20 -9.87 3.09
CA GLY A 42 -0.07 -9.59 3.76
C GLY A 42 0.05 -9.62 5.28
N VAL A 43 0.75 -10.61 5.83
CA VAL A 43 1.00 -10.71 7.28
C VAL A 43 1.87 -9.55 7.77
N MET A 44 2.94 -9.21 7.05
CA MET A 44 3.82 -8.09 7.41
C MET A 44 3.07 -6.75 7.46
N MET A 45 2.14 -6.51 6.52
CA MET A 45 1.28 -5.32 6.54
C MET A 45 0.33 -5.31 7.74
N GLY A 46 -0.27 -6.47 8.08
CA GLY A 46 -1.11 -6.61 9.26
C GLY A 46 -0.35 -6.37 10.57
N VAL A 47 0.85 -6.92 10.70
CA VAL A 47 1.74 -6.69 11.86
C VAL A 47 2.08 -5.21 11.99
N THR A 48 2.43 -4.55 10.88
CA THR A 48 2.74 -3.11 10.90
C THR A 48 1.53 -2.28 11.32
N ALA A 49 0.34 -2.62 10.83
CA ALA A 49 -0.90 -1.95 11.25
C ALA A 49 -1.18 -2.12 12.74
N LEU A 50 -1.01 -3.34 13.28
CA LEU A 50 -1.15 -3.60 14.72
C LEU A 50 -0.16 -2.77 15.55
N ILE A 51 1.10 -2.70 15.14
CA ILE A 51 2.12 -1.89 15.82
C ILE A 51 1.70 -0.41 15.82
N LEU A 52 1.30 0.14 14.67
CA LEU A 52 0.91 1.54 14.55
C LEU A 52 -0.31 1.90 15.40
N ILE A 53 -1.30 0.99 15.50
CA ILE A 53 -2.47 1.17 16.36
C ILE A 53 -2.07 1.07 17.85
N SER A 54 -1.15 0.17 18.19
CA SER A 54 -0.72 -0.06 19.59
C SER A 54 0.00 1.12 20.23
N LEU A 55 0.48 2.09 19.44
CA LEU A 55 1.17 3.30 19.91
C LEU A 55 0.24 4.34 20.61
N GLY A 56 -1.04 4.02 20.81
CA GLY A 56 -1.91 4.70 21.78
C GLY A 56 -2.55 6.00 21.29
N SER A 57 -2.79 6.96 22.20
CA SER A 57 -3.52 8.23 21.96
C SER A 57 -2.88 9.18 20.94
N GLY A 58 -1.63 8.91 20.57
CA GLY A 58 -0.93 9.54 19.45
C GLY A 58 -0.95 8.71 18.15
N GLY A 59 -1.58 7.53 18.13
CA GLY A 59 -1.50 6.56 17.03
C GLY A 59 -1.99 7.10 15.68
N ILE A 60 -3.04 7.93 15.66
CA ILE A 60 -3.47 8.60 14.42
C ILE A 60 -2.42 9.63 13.96
N SER A 61 -1.87 10.41 14.88
CA SER A 61 -0.82 11.38 14.56
C SER A 61 0.46 10.68 14.11
N ALA A 62 0.84 9.58 14.76
CA ALA A 62 1.97 8.73 14.38
C ALA A 62 1.75 8.07 13.02
N LEU A 63 0.53 7.58 12.73
CA LEU A 63 0.15 7.05 11.42
C LEU A 63 0.27 8.12 10.33
N GLN A 64 -0.21 9.34 10.60
CA GLN A 64 -0.08 10.46 9.67
C GLN A 64 1.39 10.82 9.41
N SER A 65 2.20 10.91 10.47
CA SER A 65 3.65 11.16 10.32
C SER A 65 4.33 10.06 9.52
N PHE A 66 4.01 8.79 9.77
CA PHE A 66 4.55 7.65 9.02
C PHE A 66 4.20 7.72 7.52
N ILE A 67 2.93 8.04 7.20
CA ILE A 67 2.49 8.22 5.82
C ILE A 67 3.25 9.37 5.15
N VAL A 68 3.41 10.51 5.83
CA VAL A 68 4.13 11.67 5.26
C VAL A 68 5.60 11.34 5.01
N ILE A 69 6.28 10.74 5.99
CA ILE A 69 7.71 10.41 5.90
C ILE A 69 7.97 9.43 4.76
N THR A 70 7.10 8.44 4.56
CA THR A 70 7.22 7.47 3.47
C THR A 70 6.78 8.02 2.11
N ALA A 71 5.83 8.96 2.07
CA ALA A 71 5.34 9.57 0.83
C ALA A 71 6.35 10.53 0.19
N VAL A 72 7.15 11.26 0.98
CA VAL A 72 8.15 12.21 0.46
C VAL A 72 9.13 11.57 -0.54
N PRO A 73 9.88 10.49 -0.22
CA PRO A 73 10.81 9.90 -1.18
C PRO A 73 10.09 9.30 -2.39
N VAL A 74 8.92 8.69 -2.20
CA VAL A 74 8.11 8.14 -3.30
C VAL A 74 7.67 9.24 -4.26
N SER A 75 7.31 10.42 -3.74
CA SER A 75 6.91 11.56 -4.56
C SER A 75 8.04 12.06 -5.47
N LEU A 76 9.29 12.06 -4.98
CA LEU A 76 10.45 12.44 -5.79
C LEU A 76 10.68 11.48 -6.97
N ILE A 77 10.39 10.19 -6.78
CA ILE A 77 10.49 9.16 -7.83
C ILE A 77 9.35 9.32 -8.85
N LEU A 78 8.14 9.65 -8.40
CA LEU A 78 6.95 9.78 -9.27
C LEU A 78 6.89 11.09 -10.06
N LEU A 79 7.45 12.18 -9.53
CA LEU A 79 7.40 13.51 -10.16
C LEU A 79 7.94 13.53 -11.61
N PRO A 80 9.12 12.95 -11.92
CA PRO A 80 9.62 12.87 -13.29
C PRO A 80 8.69 12.07 -14.22
N SER A 81 8.14 10.96 -13.73
CA SER A 81 7.22 10.11 -14.50
C SER A 81 5.92 10.86 -14.85
N LEU A 82 5.38 11.61 -13.89
CA LEU A 82 4.20 12.47 -14.09
C LEU A 82 4.45 13.58 -15.12
N TRP A 83 5.64 14.19 -15.12
CA TRP A 83 5.99 15.23 -16.10
C TRP A 83 6.27 14.68 -17.49
N LYS A 84 6.86 13.48 -17.57
CA LYS A 84 7.22 12.82 -18.84
C LYS A 84 6.05 12.12 -19.51
N ALA A 85 5.08 11.59 -18.77
CA ALA A 85 3.91 10.92 -19.32
C ALA A 85 3.14 11.74 -20.38
N PRO A 86 2.74 13.01 -20.13
CA PRO A 86 2.06 13.81 -21.15
C PRO A 86 2.97 14.17 -22.33
N GLN A 87 4.27 14.36 -22.11
CA GLN A 87 5.23 14.65 -23.18
C GLN A 87 5.38 13.47 -24.16
N ILE A 88 5.24 12.24 -23.66
CA ILE A 88 5.30 11.02 -24.47
C ILE A 88 3.96 10.81 -25.20
N ALA A 89 2.83 11.07 -24.56
CA ALA A 89 1.50 10.88 -25.15
C ALA A 89 1.17 11.90 -26.27
N ILE A 90 1.81 13.08 -26.25
CA ILE A 90 1.63 14.13 -27.26
C ILE A 90 2.60 13.95 -28.46
N LYS A 91 3.57 13.04 -28.35
CA LYS A 91 4.49 12.65 -29.43
C LYS A 91 3.92 11.52 -30.27
#